data_AF-A0A2E0FDD2-F1
#
_entry.id   AF-A0A2E0FDD2-F1
#
_cell.length_a   1.000
_cell.length_b   1.000
_cell.length_c   1.000
_cell.angle_alpha   90.00
_cell.angle_beta   90.00
_cell.angle_gamma   90.00
#
_symmetry.space_group_name_H-M   'P 1'
#
loop_
_entity.id
_entity.type
_entity.pdbx_description
1 polymer ?
#
loop_
_entity_poly.entity_id
_entity_poly.type
_entity_poly.pdbx_seq_one_letter_code
_entity_poly.pdbx_strand_id
1 'polypeptide(L)'
;MVLMAKSKEPMLLFGMKIPRSILNTSHQEECPVIKIPLTPEMIEEAKAEQAKFDAQKTWNKFPSPNNYIGLLGEMALDAHLKSLGIDHEWVVFNKQGWKDPDFRHNGLTIDMKTTFDTKMWNQTPKWDVYVMGHLPRHQEYLELRGWLTRGKMEELMEKAENNGGSAEGCAKVIRDFGKGPRTDWTFNDEAMFSTDDLFSYIFI
;
A
#
# COMPACT_ATOMS: atom_id res chain seq x y z
N MET A 1 36.90 -57.94 -17.56
CA MET A 1 37.00 -57.72 -16.10
C MET A 1 37.14 -56.21 -15.86
N VAL A 2 36.16 -55.66 -15.12
CA VAL A 2 36.07 -54.34 -14.47
C VAL A 2 35.94 -53.07 -15.34
N LEU A 3 34.87 -52.32 -15.00
CA LEU A 3 34.42 -51.01 -15.45
C LEU A 3 35.37 -49.87 -15.08
N MET A 4 35.32 -48.76 -15.83
CA MET A 4 35.32 -47.41 -15.23
C MET A 4 34.42 -46.44 -16.00
N ALA A 5 33.72 -45.63 -15.21
CA ALA A 5 32.70 -44.66 -15.56
C ALA A 5 33.27 -43.39 -16.23
N LYS A 6 32.44 -42.72 -17.05
CA LYS A 6 32.61 -41.30 -17.39
C LYS A 6 31.41 -40.52 -16.87
N SER A 7 31.70 -39.59 -15.96
CA SER A 7 30.76 -38.61 -15.42
C SER A 7 30.43 -37.53 -16.45
N LYS A 8 29.19 -37.06 -16.39
CA LYS A 8 28.67 -35.88 -17.08
C LYS A 8 29.10 -34.62 -16.31
N GLU A 9 29.51 -33.58 -17.02
CA GLU A 9 29.50 -32.20 -16.52
C GLU A 9 28.76 -31.27 -17.50
N PRO A 10 28.12 -30.20 -16.98
CA PRO A 10 27.07 -29.46 -17.68
C PRO A 10 27.60 -28.30 -18.54
N MET A 11 26.89 -28.03 -19.65
CA MET A 11 27.06 -26.83 -20.47
C MET A 11 26.59 -25.58 -19.73
N LEU A 12 27.51 -24.63 -19.50
CA LEU A 12 27.21 -23.26 -19.11
C LEU A 12 27.01 -22.40 -20.37
N LEU A 13 25.82 -21.80 -20.48
CA LEU A 13 25.42 -20.86 -21.52
C LEU A 13 26.06 -19.49 -21.31
N PHE A 14 26.75 -19.05 -22.37
CA PHE A 14 26.97 -17.68 -22.86
C PHE A 14 26.82 -16.49 -21.89
N GLY A 15 27.95 -15.80 -21.72
CA GLY A 15 27.99 -14.43 -21.23
C GLY A 15 27.49 -13.43 -22.27
N MET A 16 26.65 -12.51 -21.81
CA MET A 16 26.47 -11.19 -22.41
C MET A 16 26.70 -10.14 -21.31
N LYS A 17 27.71 -9.29 -21.53
CA LYS A 17 27.99 -8.12 -20.69
C LYS A 17 26.88 -7.09 -20.92
N ILE A 18 26.16 -6.72 -19.86
CA ILE A 18 25.18 -5.63 -19.90
C ILE A 18 25.93 -4.30 -20.10
N PRO A 19 25.52 -3.42 -21.04
CA PRO A 19 26.20 -2.14 -21.27
C PRO A 19 26.05 -1.19 -20.08
N ARG A 20 27.15 -0.56 -19.67
CA ARG A 20 27.22 0.47 -18.61
C ARG A 20 26.60 1.83 -19.01
N SER A 21 25.84 1.91 -20.09
CA SER A 21 25.25 3.17 -20.59
C SER A 21 23.84 3.47 -20.07
N ILE A 22 23.28 2.64 -19.17
CA ILE A 22 21.97 2.88 -18.55
C ILE A 22 22.09 3.82 -17.32
N LEU A 23 23.31 4.15 -16.89
CA LEU A 23 23.58 4.97 -15.70
C LEU A 23 23.55 6.50 -15.96
N ASN A 24 22.90 6.97 -17.01
CA ASN A 24 22.73 8.42 -17.20
C ASN A 24 21.51 8.77 -18.08
N THR A 25 20.33 8.64 -17.49
CA THR A 25 19.14 9.39 -17.92
C THR A 25 18.44 9.87 -16.67
N SER A 26 18.39 11.19 -16.50
CA SER A 26 17.65 11.92 -15.48
C SER A 26 16.15 11.89 -15.77
N HIS A 27 15.58 10.70 -15.85
CA HIS A 27 14.15 10.46 -15.85
C HIS A 27 13.90 9.33 -14.85
N GLN A 28 13.38 9.69 -13.68
CA GLN A 28 12.62 8.72 -12.89
C GLN A 28 11.47 8.28 -13.81
N GLU A 29 11.54 7.06 -14.35
CA GLU A 29 10.34 6.46 -14.92
C GLU A 29 9.30 6.43 -13.80
N GLU A 30 8.26 7.24 -13.93
CA GLU A 30 7.19 7.31 -12.95
C GLU A 30 6.62 5.90 -12.79
N CYS A 31 6.62 5.36 -11.57
CA CYS A 31 5.99 4.07 -11.29
C CYS A 31 4.55 4.12 -11.82
N PRO A 32 4.08 3.11 -12.57
CA PRO A 32 2.75 3.15 -13.16
C PRO A 32 1.71 3.32 -12.05
N VAL A 33 0.93 4.41 -12.16
CA VAL A 33 -0.16 4.74 -11.24
C VAL A 33 -1.48 4.35 -11.89
N ILE A 34 -2.30 3.58 -11.18
CA ILE A 34 -3.66 3.27 -11.62
C ILE A 34 -4.59 4.37 -11.15
N LYS A 35 -5.34 4.98 -12.07
CA LYS A 35 -6.32 6.02 -11.78
C LYS A 35 -7.73 5.43 -11.77
N ILE A 36 -8.34 5.39 -10.60
CA ILE A 36 -9.72 4.93 -10.40
C ILE A 36 -10.64 6.15 -10.39
N PRO A 37 -11.58 6.29 -11.35
CA PRO A 37 -12.50 7.43 -11.38
C PRO A 37 -13.36 7.50 -10.11
N LEU A 38 -13.56 8.72 -9.62
CA LEU A 38 -14.46 8.99 -8.49
C LEU A 38 -15.72 9.67 -9.00
N THR A 39 -16.86 9.28 -8.45
CA THR A 39 -18.14 9.94 -8.72
C THR A 39 -18.46 10.94 -7.60
N PRO A 40 -19.17 12.04 -7.90
CA PRO A 40 -19.68 12.93 -6.86
C PRO A 40 -20.50 12.18 -5.79
N GLU A 41 -21.28 11.19 -6.20
CA GLU A 41 -22.11 10.37 -5.31
C GLU A 41 -21.26 9.58 -4.29
N MET A 42 -20.15 8.96 -4.73
CA MET A 42 -19.22 8.27 -3.82
C MET A 42 -18.61 9.20 -2.78
N ILE A 43 -18.25 10.42 -3.18
CA ILE A 43 -17.65 11.41 -2.28
C ILE A 43 -18.66 11.82 -1.20
N GLU A 44 -19.90 12.10 -1.60
CA GLU A 44 -20.96 12.49 -0.66
C GLU A 44 -21.37 11.35 0.26
N GLU A 45 -21.43 10.11 -0.25
CA GLU A 45 -21.68 8.92 0.55
C GLU A 45 -20.56 8.68 1.59
N ALA A 46 -19.29 8.77 1.18
CA ALA A 46 -18.16 8.61 2.10
C ALA A 46 -18.18 9.66 3.22
N LYS A 47 -18.50 10.92 2.90
CA LYS A 47 -18.67 11.98 3.91
C LYS A 47 -19.84 11.69 4.85
N ALA A 48 -20.97 11.24 4.32
CA ALA A 48 -22.16 10.94 5.12
C ALA A 48 -21.93 9.78 6.08
N GLU A 49 -21.31 8.69 5.62
CA GLU A 49 -20.96 7.53 6.46
C GLU A 49 -19.90 7.89 7.51
N GLN A 50 -18.89 8.67 7.13
CA GLN A 50 -17.91 9.18 8.09
C GLN A 50 -18.56 10.03 9.19
N ALA A 51 -19.51 10.90 8.83
CA ALA A 51 -20.24 11.71 9.79
C ALA A 51 -21.08 10.84 10.75
N LYS A 52 -21.74 9.79 10.24
CA LYS A 52 -22.46 8.81 11.07
C LYS A 52 -21.51 8.07 12.02
N PHE A 53 -20.34 7.66 11.55
CA PHE A 53 -19.35 6.96 12.38
C PHE A 53 -18.75 7.86 13.46
N ASP A 54 -18.41 9.11 13.12
CA ASP A 54 -17.87 10.06 14.09
C ASP A 54 -18.91 10.46 15.15
N ALA A 55 -20.21 10.51 14.80
CA ALA A 55 -21.28 10.73 15.76
C ALA A 55 -21.42 9.59 16.80
N GLN A 56 -20.98 8.36 16.47
CA GLN A 56 -20.99 7.22 17.38
C GLN A 56 -19.80 7.21 18.35
N LYS A 57 -18.71 7.92 18.02
CA LYS A 57 -17.50 7.95 18.87
C LYS A 57 -17.75 8.84 20.09
N THR A 58 -17.96 8.20 21.24
CA THR A 58 -18.20 8.87 22.53
C THR A 58 -16.94 9.41 23.20
N TRP A 59 -15.71 9.09 22.74
CA TRP A 59 -14.47 9.56 23.38
C TRP A 59 -13.28 9.77 22.44
N ASN A 60 -12.59 10.91 22.62
CA ASN A 60 -11.15 11.17 22.43
C ASN A 60 -10.46 10.82 21.09
N LYS A 61 -11.15 10.91 19.94
CA LYS A 61 -10.47 11.07 18.65
C LYS A 61 -10.48 12.54 18.26
N PHE A 62 -9.33 13.08 17.84
CA PHE A 62 -9.28 14.42 17.27
C PHE A 62 -10.25 14.49 16.08
N PRO A 63 -11.27 15.38 16.10
CA PRO A 63 -12.14 15.56 14.94
C PRO A 63 -11.26 16.02 13.78
N SER A 64 -11.33 15.31 12.66
CA SER A 64 -10.60 15.63 11.45
C SER A 64 -11.59 15.65 10.29
N PRO A 65 -11.71 16.78 9.57
CA PRO A 65 -12.63 16.89 8.43
C PRO A 65 -12.24 15.97 7.27
N ASN A 66 -11.05 15.36 7.33
CA ASN A 66 -10.45 14.56 6.28
C ASN A 66 -10.62 13.05 6.49
N ASN A 67 -11.33 12.60 7.53
CA ASN A 67 -11.43 11.17 7.83
C ASN A 67 -12.18 10.36 6.76
N TYR A 68 -13.02 11.00 5.94
CA TYR A 68 -13.81 10.32 4.90
C TYR A 68 -12.95 9.71 3.78
N ILE A 69 -11.69 10.15 3.62
CA ILE A 69 -10.85 9.71 2.50
C ILE A 69 -10.47 8.23 2.58
N GLY A 70 -10.37 7.66 3.79
CA GLY A 70 -10.11 6.24 3.97
C GLY A 70 -11.21 5.42 3.31
N LEU A 71 -12.44 5.65 3.77
CA LEU A 71 -13.65 5.05 3.21
C LEU A 71 -13.81 5.35 1.71
N LEU A 72 -13.58 6.58 1.27
CA LEU A 72 -13.68 6.91 -0.16
C LEU A 72 -12.72 6.08 -1.01
N GLY A 73 -11.49 5.86 -0.53
CA GLY A 73 -10.54 4.99 -1.20
C GLY A 73 -11.02 3.55 -1.24
N GLU A 74 -11.49 3.02 -0.11
CA GLU A 74 -12.02 1.65 -0.03
C GLU A 74 -13.19 1.45 -1.01
N MET A 75 -14.14 2.38 -1.05
CA MET A 75 -15.27 2.35 -1.99
C MET A 75 -14.80 2.35 -3.45
N ALA A 76 -13.78 3.16 -3.77
CA ALA A 76 -13.25 3.23 -5.12
C ALA A 76 -12.54 1.92 -5.53
N LEU A 77 -11.75 1.34 -4.63
CA LEU A 77 -11.09 0.07 -4.89
C LEU A 77 -12.10 -1.08 -5.02
N ASP A 78 -13.10 -1.16 -4.14
CA ASP A 78 -14.20 -2.14 -4.21
C ASP A 78 -14.93 -2.07 -5.57
N ALA A 79 -15.34 -0.87 -5.98
CA ALA A 79 -16.00 -0.65 -7.26
C ALA A 79 -15.12 -1.05 -8.45
N HIS A 80 -13.82 -0.74 -8.38
CA HIS A 80 -12.86 -1.11 -9.42
C HIS A 80 -12.68 -2.63 -9.51
N LEU A 81 -12.44 -3.32 -8.39
CA LEU A 81 -12.30 -4.78 -8.35
C LEU A 81 -13.57 -5.49 -8.85
N LYS A 82 -14.76 -5.00 -8.49
CA LYS A 82 -16.04 -5.48 -9.03
C LYS A 82 -16.14 -5.29 -10.54
N SER A 83 -15.69 -4.15 -11.06
CA SER A 83 -15.70 -3.87 -12.50
C SER A 83 -14.80 -4.83 -13.29
N LEU A 84 -13.75 -5.35 -12.65
CA LEU A 84 -12.84 -6.35 -13.21
C LEU A 84 -13.36 -7.80 -13.03
N GLY A 85 -14.49 -8.00 -12.36
CA GLY A 85 -15.02 -9.32 -12.05
C GLY A 85 -14.24 -10.09 -11.00
N ILE A 86 -13.46 -9.39 -10.16
CA ILE A 86 -12.63 -9.99 -9.12
C ILE A 86 -13.48 -10.17 -7.86
N ASP A 87 -13.67 -11.43 -7.45
CA ASP A 87 -14.40 -11.75 -6.22
C ASP A 87 -13.55 -11.42 -4.98
N HIS A 88 -14.13 -10.69 -4.04
CA HIS A 88 -13.47 -10.25 -2.82
C HIS A 88 -14.50 -9.88 -1.75
N GLU A 89 -14.07 -9.92 -0.49
CA GLU A 89 -14.87 -9.44 0.63
C GLU A 89 -14.40 -8.03 1.01
N TRP A 90 -15.27 -7.03 0.85
CA TRP A 90 -15.07 -5.71 1.44
C TRP A 90 -15.72 -5.65 2.83
N VAL A 91 -14.90 -5.42 3.86
CA VAL A 91 -15.34 -5.32 5.25
C VAL A 91 -15.73 -3.86 5.53
N VAL A 92 -17.02 -3.57 5.39
CA VAL A 92 -17.57 -2.20 5.41
C VAL A 92 -17.15 -1.41 6.65
N PHE A 93 -16.58 -0.22 6.41
CA PHE A 93 -16.06 0.76 7.38
C PHE A 93 -16.88 0.98 8.65
N ASN A 94 -18.21 1.10 8.54
CA ASN A 94 -19.08 1.34 9.69
C ASN A 94 -19.28 0.10 10.60
N LYS A 95 -18.82 -1.08 10.19
CA LYS A 95 -18.83 -2.34 10.95
C LYS A 95 -17.44 -2.73 11.48
N GLN A 96 -16.39 -2.01 11.10
CA GLN A 96 -14.97 -2.32 11.37
C GLN A 96 -14.60 -2.00 12.81
N GLY A 97 -14.70 -2.92 13.75
CA GLY A 97 -14.34 -2.65 15.14
C GLY A 97 -12.83 -2.41 15.40
N TRP A 98 -12.11 -1.44 14.81
CA TRP A 98 -10.63 -1.20 14.91
C TRP A 98 -9.71 -2.41 14.66
N LYS A 99 -10.26 -3.60 14.38
CA LYS A 99 -9.60 -4.90 14.48
C LYS A 99 -9.82 -5.75 13.24
N ASP A 100 -10.38 -5.16 12.18
CA ASP A 100 -10.67 -5.85 10.92
C ASP A 100 -9.90 -5.17 9.77
N PRO A 101 -9.47 -5.93 8.75
CA PRO A 101 -8.88 -5.37 7.53
C PRO A 101 -9.96 -4.69 6.69
N ASP A 102 -9.56 -3.95 5.67
CA ASP A 102 -10.51 -3.35 4.73
C ASP A 102 -11.05 -4.40 3.75
N PHE A 103 -10.19 -5.31 3.28
CA PHE A 103 -10.57 -6.38 2.36
C PHE A 103 -10.01 -7.74 2.76
N ARG A 104 -10.70 -8.79 2.31
CA ARG A 104 -10.18 -10.16 2.27
C ARG A 104 -10.28 -10.71 0.86
N HIS A 105 -9.19 -11.30 0.39
CA HIS A 105 -9.12 -11.89 -0.94
C HIS A 105 -8.05 -12.99 -0.95
N ASN A 106 -8.36 -14.17 -1.53
CA ASN A 106 -7.44 -15.32 -1.60
C ASN A 106 -6.75 -15.70 -0.27
N GLY A 107 -7.47 -15.58 0.84
CA GLY A 107 -6.95 -15.86 2.18
C GLY A 107 -6.03 -14.78 2.76
N LEU A 108 -5.78 -13.69 2.04
CA LEU A 108 -5.02 -12.54 2.48
C LEU A 108 -5.93 -11.48 3.10
N THR A 109 -5.38 -10.74 4.07
CA THR A 109 -5.96 -9.53 4.63
C THR A 109 -5.31 -8.30 4.02
N ILE A 110 -6.11 -7.37 3.53
CA ILE A 110 -5.66 -6.20 2.77
C ILE A 110 -6.19 -4.95 3.45
N ASP A 111 -5.33 -3.96 3.63
CA ASP A 111 -5.68 -2.66 4.20
C ASP A 111 -5.24 -1.55 3.26
N MET A 112 -6.15 -0.62 3.02
CA MET A 112 -5.98 0.48 2.10
C MET A 112 -5.68 1.75 2.88
N LYS A 113 -4.53 2.36 2.58
CA LYS A 113 -4.11 3.62 3.17
C LYS A 113 -4.28 4.73 2.16
N THR A 114 -5.40 5.42 2.25
CA THR A 114 -5.69 6.60 1.42
C THR A 114 -5.26 7.88 2.11
N THR A 115 -4.48 8.70 1.41
CA THR A 115 -3.94 9.95 1.95
C THR A 115 -3.99 11.09 0.93
N PHE A 116 -3.87 12.33 1.43
CA PHE A 116 -3.70 13.52 0.58
C PHE A 116 -2.24 13.82 0.24
N ASP A 117 -1.30 13.22 0.95
CA ASP A 117 0.12 13.23 0.64
C ASP A 117 0.49 11.96 -0.13
N THR A 118 1.62 11.97 -0.85
CA THR A 118 2.15 10.79 -1.54
C THR A 118 2.93 9.89 -0.58
N LYS A 119 2.39 9.66 0.63
CA LYS A 119 2.97 8.77 1.63
C LYS A 119 1.92 7.93 2.34
N MET A 120 2.19 6.64 2.48
CA MET A 120 1.44 5.78 3.39
C MET A 120 1.95 5.94 4.82
N TRP A 121 1.04 5.98 5.79
CA TRP A 121 1.36 6.07 7.22
C TRP A 121 0.97 4.79 7.97
N ASN A 122 1.86 4.25 8.79
CA ASN A 122 1.58 3.11 9.66
C ASN A 122 2.33 3.19 11.00
N GLN A 123 1.81 2.58 12.05
CA GLN A 123 2.49 2.46 13.35
C GLN A 123 3.07 1.06 13.53
N THR A 124 2.24 0.06 13.25
CA THR A 124 2.59 -1.35 13.34
C THR A 124 1.74 -2.08 12.31
N PRO A 125 2.37 -2.72 11.32
CA PRO A 125 1.63 -3.47 10.32
C PRO A 125 1.03 -4.73 10.96
N LYS A 126 -0.26 -4.95 10.74
CA LYS A 126 -1.09 -6.04 11.26
C LYS A 126 -1.58 -6.96 10.14
N TRP A 127 -1.85 -6.39 8.97
CA TRP A 127 -2.46 -7.04 7.81
C TRP A 127 -1.40 -7.55 6.84
N ASP A 128 -1.76 -8.49 5.99
CA ASP A 128 -0.80 -9.14 5.10
C ASP A 128 -0.32 -8.19 4.00
N VAL A 129 -1.24 -7.38 3.47
CA VAL A 129 -1.01 -6.44 2.35
C VAL A 129 -1.52 -5.05 2.71
N TYR A 130 -0.76 -4.05 2.27
CA TYR A 130 -1.08 -2.63 2.39
C TYR A 130 -1.06 -1.97 1.02
N VAL A 131 -2.18 -1.37 0.61
CA VAL A 131 -2.30 -0.67 -0.66
C VAL A 131 -2.26 0.83 -0.42
N MET A 132 -1.42 1.55 -1.16
CA MET A 132 -1.30 3.00 -1.06
C MET A 132 -2.24 3.69 -2.06
N GLY A 133 -3.21 4.43 -1.52
CA GLY A 133 -4.07 5.33 -2.27
C GLY A 133 -3.65 6.79 -2.04
N HIS A 134 -3.56 7.57 -3.11
CA HIS A 134 -3.43 9.02 -3.06
C HIS A 134 -4.68 9.65 -3.64
N LEU A 135 -5.26 10.60 -2.90
CA LEU A 135 -6.41 11.39 -3.35
C LEU A 135 -5.94 12.80 -3.73
N PRO A 136 -5.75 13.11 -5.03
CA PRO A 136 -5.43 14.46 -5.46
C PRO A 136 -6.50 15.48 -5.06
N ARG A 137 -6.10 16.75 -4.96
CA ARG A 137 -6.99 17.84 -4.53
C ARG A 137 -8.26 18.03 -5.38
N HIS A 138 -8.20 17.68 -6.66
CA HIS A 138 -9.36 17.81 -7.57
C HIS A 138 -10.40 16.69 -7.36
N GLN A 139 -10.03 15.57 -6.72
CA GLN A 139 -10.92 14.46 -6.35
C GLN A 139 -11.71 13.83 -7.52
N GLU A 140 -11.20 13.92 -8.75
CA GLU A 140 -11.82 13.31 -9.94
C GLU A 140 -11.43 11.82 -10.06
N TYR A 141 -10.30 11.45 -9.49
CA TYR A 141 -9.81 10.08 -9.45
C TYR A 141 -9.00 9.85 -8.17
N LEU A 142 -8.97 8.59 -7.74
CA LEU A 142 -8.03 8.05 -6.78
C LEU A 142 -6.83 7.48 -7.55
N GLU A 143 -5.62 7.74 -7.07
CA GLU A 143 -4.39 7.15 -7.57
C GLU A 143 -3.97 5.98 -6.68
N LEU A 144 -3.93 4.75 -7.22
CA LEU A 144 -3.17 3.67 -6.58
C LEU A 144 -1.71 3.84 -6.95
N ARG A 145 -0.85 4.02 -5.94
CA ARG A 145 0.57 4.35 -6.15
C ARG A 145 1.52 3.19 -5.87
N GLY A 146 1.01 2.10 -5.32
CA GLY A 146 1.77 0.87 -5.08
C GLY A 146 1.26 0.14 -3.85
N TRP A 147 2.03 -0.85 -3.42
CA TRP A 147 1.66 -1.69 -2.29
C TRP A 147 2.87 -2.29 -1.58
N LEU A 148 2.64 -2.79 -0.37
CA LEU A 148 3.62 -3.46 0.46
C LEU A 148 3.03 -4.67 1.15
N THR A 149 3.86 -5.69 1.38
CA THR A 149 3.54 -6.76 2.33
C THR A 149 3.93 -6.35 3.74
N ARG A 150 3.31 -6.97 4.75
CA ARG A 150 3.72 -6.81 6.16
C ARG A 150 5.23 -7.00 6.34
N GLY A 151 5.76 -8.10 5.79
CA GLY A 151 7.18 -8.45 5.95
C GLY A 151 8.11 -7.40 5.32
N LYS A 152 7.75 -6.84 4.16
CA LYS A 152 8.55 -5.77 3.55
C LYS A 152 8.49 -4.48 4.36
N MET A 153 7.34 -4.13 4.93
CA MET A 153 7.24 -2.99 5.85
C MET A 153 8.13 -3.17 7.08
N GLU A 154 8.09 -4.35 7.71
CA GLU A 154 8.93 -4.68 8.87
C GLU A 154 10.43 -4.60 8.55
N GLU A 155 10.86 -5.15 7.40
CA GLU A 155 12.23 -5.06 6.90
C GLU A 155 12.68 -3.59 6.71
N LEU A 156 11.86 -2.77 6.06
CA LEU A 156 12.17 -1.37 5.82
C LEU A 156 12.23 -0.55 7.11
N MET A 157 11.33 -0.83 8.06
CA MET A 157 11.34 -0.21 9.38
C MET A 157 12.61 -0.57 10.15
N GLU A 158 13.03 -1.84 10.14
CA GLU A 158 14.28 -2.29 10.77
C GLU A 158 15.51 -1.63 10.12
N LYS A 159 15.57 -1.60 8.79
CA LYS A 159 16.63 -0.89 8.05
C LYS A 159 16.69 0.59 8.42
N ALA A 160 15.53 1.25 8.48
CA ALA A 160 15.45 2.66 8.82
C ALA A 160 15.90 2.93 10.27
N GLU A 161 15.55 2.09 11.25
CA GLU A 161 16.10 2.18 12.61
C GLU A 161 17.63 2.11 12.60
N ASN A 162 18.20 1.18 11.84
CA ASN A 162 19.65 1.00 11.74
C ASN A 162 20.36 2.12 10.96
N ASN A 163 19.63 2.91 10.17
CA ASN A 163 20.14 3.99 9.33
C ASN A 163 19.71 5.40 9.81
N GLY A 164 19.61 5.60 11.12
CA GLY A 164 19.35 6.93 11.69
C GLY A 164 17.92 7.44 11.47
N GLY A 165 16.97 6.56 11.19
CA GLY A 165 15.55 6.86 11.07
C GLY A 165 15.00 6.89 9.65
N SER A 166 15.79 6.58 8.62
CA SER A 166 15.30 6.54 7.23
C SER A 166 16.07 5.55 6.34
N ALA A 167 15.38 4.80 5.49
CA ALA A 167 15.97 3.93 4.47
C ALA A 167 14.95 3.59 3.37
N GLU A 168 15.38 3.61 2.10
CA GLU A 168 14.62 3.04 0.96
C GLU A 168 13.13 3.48 0.95
N GLY A 169 12.88 4.80 0.95
CA GLY A 169 11.52 5.34 0.97
C GLY A 169 10.74 5.22 2.29
N CYS A 170 11.30 4.55 3.31
CA CYS A 170 10.76 4.48 4.67
C CYS A 170 11.40 5.52 5.59
N ALA A 171 10.60 6.17 6.45
CA ALA A 171 11.10 7.09 7.46
C ALA A 171 10.33 6.98 8.78
N LYS A 172 11.07 7.04 9.89
CA LYS A 172 10.56 7.11 11.26
C LYS A 172 10.15 8.55 11.58
N VAL A 173 8.96 8.70 12.14
CA VAL A 173 8.40 9.99 12.56
C VAL A 173 7.93 9.89 14.00
N ILE A 174 8.51 10.69 14.88
CA ILE A 174 8.06 10.78 16.28
C ILE A 174 7.08 11.95 16.38
N ARG A 175 5.85 11.68 16.80
CA ARG A 175 4.79 12.69 16.99
C ARG A 175 4.34 12.71 18.44
N ASP A 176 4.13 13.88 19.00
CA ASP A 176 3.54 14.05 20.34
C ASP A 176 2.23 14.83 20.22
N PHE A 177 1.14 14.22 20.70
CA PHE A 177 -0.20 14.79 20.73
C PHE A 177 -0.66 15.09 22.16
N GLY A 178 0.26 15.28 23.09
CA GLY A 178 -0.01 15.56 24.51
C GLY A 178 -0.29 14.31 25.36
N LYS A 179 -0.05 13.11 24.80
CA LYS A 179 -0.16 11.81 25.51
C LYS A 179 1.18 11.06 25.54
N GLY A 180 2.27 11.76 25.25
CA GLY A 180 3.60 11.20 25.09
C GLY A 180 3.95 10.91 23.62
N PRO A 181 5.24 10.66 23.36
CA PRO A 181 5.73 10.43 22.02
C PRO A 181 5.16 9.12 21.47
N ARG A 182 4.63 9.20 20.25
CA ARG A 182 4.21 8.06 19.44
C ARG A 182 5.12 7.95 18.23
N THR A 183 5.56 6.74 17.94
CA THR A 183 6.29 6.46 16.70
C THR A 183 5.30 6.11 15.60
N ASP A 184 5.41 6.82 14.49
CA ASP A 184 4.74 6.52 13.23
C ASP A 184 5.81 6.32 12.15
N TRP A 185 5.46 5.60 11.10
CA TRP A 185 6.32 5.30 9.96
C TRP A 185 5.65 5.78 8.68
N THR A 186 6.44 6.38 7.80
CA THR A 186 5.98 6.78 6.47
C THR A 186 6.68 5.98 5.40
N PHE A 187 5.95 5.63 4.35
CA PHE A 187 6.44 4.92 3.17
C PHE A 187 6.02 5.72 1.92
N ASN A 188 6.97 6.15 1.10
CA ASN A 188 6.70 6.86 -0.15
C ASN A 188 6.79 5.90 -1.35
N ASP A 189 6.66 6.42 -2.57
CA ASP A 189 6.70 5.64 -3.81
C ASP A 189 7.99 4.79 -3.97
N GLU A 190 9.14 5.22 -3.44
CA GLU A 190 10.41 4.48 -3.51
C GLU A 190 10.36 3.15 -2.73
N ALA A 191 9.54 3.09 -1.68
CA ALA A 191 9.38 1.89 -0.86
C ALA A 191 8.46 0.84 -1.52
N MET A 192 7.62 1.23 -2.47
CA MET A 192 6.46 0.44 -2.91
C MET A 192 6.81 -0.58 -4.00
N PHE A 193 6.12 -1.71 -3.99
CA PHE A 193 6.00 -2.56 -5.18
C PHE A 193 5.08 -1.90 -6.21
N SER A 194 5.30 -2.24 -7.48
CA SER A 194 4.54 -1.67 -8.60
C SER A 194 3.05 -2.03 -8.52
N THR A 195 2.19 -1.19 -9.11
CA THR A 195 0.76 -1.50 -9.19
C THR A 195 0.45 -2.66 -10.13
N ASP A 196 1.28 -2.91 -11.14
CA ASP A 196 1.14 -4.09 -12.01
C ASP A 196 1.29 -5.40 -11.21
N ASP A 197 2.26 -5.42 -10.28
CA ASP A 197 2.48 -6.54 -9.37
C ASP A 197 1.30 -6.72 -8.39
N LEU A 198 0.63 -5.64 -8.00
CA LEU A 198 -0.53 -5.73 -7.10
C LEU A 198 -1.62 -6.60 -7.73
N PHE A 199 -2.00 -6.29 -8.97
CA PHE A 199 -3.05 -7.04 -9.64
C PHE A 199 -2.58 -8.43 -10.03
N SER A 200 -1.32 -8.59 -10.46
CA SER A 200 -0.80 -9.89 -10.92
C SER A 200 -0.51 -10.91 -9.81
N TYR A 201 -0.27 -10.45 -8.58
CA TYR A 201 0.07 -11.36 -7.47
C TYR A 201 -0.97 -11.39 -6.35
N ILE A 202 -1.76 -10.32 -6.19
CA ILE A 202 -2.74 -10.23 -5.12
C ILE A 202 -4.15 -10.49 -5.65
N PHE A 203 -4.58 -9.81 -6.72
CA PHE A 203 -6.00 -9.81 -7.13
C PHE A 203 -6.37 -10.71 -8.31
N ILE A 204 -5.42 -11.15 -9.14
CA ILE A 204 -5.60 -12.02 -10.32
C ILE A 204 -4.75 -13.28 -10.12
#